data_AF-A0A2L1CCH8-F1
#
_entry.id   AF-A0A2L1CCH8-F1
#
_cell.length_a   1.000
_cell.length_b   1.000
_cell.length_c   1.000
_cell.angle_alpha   90.00
_cell.angle_beta   90.00
_cell.angle_gamma   90.00
#
_symmetry.space_group_name_H-M   'P 1'
#
loop_
_entity.id
_entity.type
_entity.pdbx_description
1 polymer ?
#
loop_
_entity_poly.entity_id
_entity_poly.type
_entity_poly.pdbx_seq_one_letter_code
_entity_poly.pdbx_strand_id
1 'polypeptide(L)'
;MTKEKMLKEIAENLVEMEPENVVKLCNEALNLGILPEEIIDNGLIAGMDEVGKLYEEEEYFVPEVLICADALYAGLDVVKPHITTEDATKPIKVVIGVVQGDTHDIGKIL
;
A
#
# COMPACT_ATOMS: atom_id res chain seq x y z
N MET A 1 0.87 -21.33 0.30
CA MET A 1 1.17 -20.27 -0.69
C MET A 1 2.63 -19.88 -0.53
N THR A 2 3.32 -19.56 -1.62
CA THR A 2 4.65 -18.93 -1.54
C THR A 2 4.49 -17.45 -1.23
N LYS A 3 5.49 -16.85 -0.56
CA LYS A 3 5.51 -15.42 -0.22
C LYS A 3 5.24 -14.51 -1.42
N GLU A 4 5.92 -14.75 -2.54
CA GLU A 4 5.73 -14.00 -3.79
C GLU A 4 4.30 -14.06 -4.32
N LYS A 5 3.63 -15.22 -4.20
CA LYS A 5 2.24 -15.37 -4.64
C LYS A 5 1.30 -14.53 -3.78
N MET A 6 1.54 -14.47 -2.46
CA MET A 6 0.72 -13.68 -1.54
C MET A 6 0.84 -12.18 -1.84
N LEU A 7 2.06 -11.69 -2.05
CA LEU A 7 2.33 -10.29 -2.39
C LEU A 7 1.67 -9.90 -3.72
N LYS A 8 1.75 -10.79 -4.71
CA LYS A 8 1.07 -10.61 -6.00
C LYS A 8 -0.45 -10.58 -5.86
N GLU A 9 -1.04 -11.46 -5.05
CA GLU A 9 -2.49 -11.45 -4.80
C GLU A 9 -2.95 -10.15 -4.11
N ILE A 10 -2.15 -9.58 -3.19
CA ILE A 10 -2.42 -8.28 -2.58
C ILE A 10 -2.45 -7.19 -3.66
N ALA A 11 -1.44 -7.14 -4.53
CA ALA A 11 -1.35 -6.18 -5.62
C ALA A 11 -2.54 -6.31 -6.59
N GLU A 12 -2.88 -7.54 -6.99
CA GLU A 12 -4.01 -7.82 -7.88
C GLU A 12 -5.34 -7.37 -7.28
N ASN A 13 -5.62 -7.70 -6.01
CA ASN A 13 -6.87 -7.30 -5.35
C ASN A 13 -6.96 -5.79 -5.13
N LEU A 14 -5.81 -5.12 -4.99
CA LEU A 14 -5.76 -3.66 -4.93
C LEU A 14 -6.15 -3.06 -6.29
N VAL A 15 -5.58 -3.57 -7.39
CA VAL A 15 -5.95 -3.14 -8.75
C VAL A 15 -7.43 -3.44 -9.03
N GLU A 16 -7.93 -4.59 -8.61
CA GLU A 16 -9.34 -4.98 -8.77
C GLU A 16 -10.33 -4.23 -7.87
N MET A 17 -9.87 -3.25 -7.07
CA MET A 17 -10.72 -2.42 -6.20
C MET A 17 -11.46 -3.22 -5.11
N GLU A 18 -10.79 -4.24 -4.54
CA GLU A 18 -11.34 -5.13 -3.51
C GLU A 18 -10.70 -4.86 -2.12
N PRO A 19 -11.03 -3.74 -1.44
CA PRO A 19 -10.37 -3.31 -0.21
C PRO A 19 -10.51 -4.31 0.95
N GLU A 20 -11.65 -5.01 1.04
CA GLU A 20 -11.87 -6.03 2.06
C GLU A 20 -10.89 -7.21 1.90
N ASN A 21 -10.63 -7.62 0.66
CA ASN A 21 -9.68 -8.69 0.36
C ASN A 21 -8.24 -8.24 0.60
N VAL A 22 -7.89 -7.00 0.25
CA VAL A 22 -6.56 -6.42 0.55
C VAL A 22 -6.28 -6.49 2.06
N VAL A 23 -7.20 -6.01 2.90
CA VAL A 23 -7.08 -6.06 4.37
C VAL A 23 -6.88 -7.50 4.85
N LYS A 24 -7.68 -8.43 4.33
CA LYS A 24 -7.59 -9.84 4.71
C LYS A 24 -6.24 -10.46 4.32
N LEU A 25 -5.79 -10.25 3.08
CA LEU A 25 -4.52 -10.78 2.57
C LEU A 25 -3.31 -10.16 3.30
N CYS A 26 -3.36 -8.87 3.65
CA CYS A 26 -2.34 -8.25 4.49
C CYS A 26 -2.24 -8.92 5.87
N ASN A 27 -3.37 -9.22 6.53
CA ASN A 27 -3.38 -9.96 7.79
C ASN A 27 -2.83 -11.38 7.63
N GLU A 28 -3.19 -12.09 6.56
CA GLU A 28 -2.67 -13.43 6.27
C GLU A 28 -1.16 -13.41 6.00
N ALA A 29 -0.66 -12.41 5.25
CA ALA A 29 0.75 -12.23 4.99
C ALA A 29 1.57 -11.99 6.28
N LEU A 30 1.06 -11.16 7.18
CA LEU A 30 1.65 -10.95 8.51
C LEU A 30 1.67 -12.22 9.35
N ASN A 31 0.57 -12.98 9.35
CA ASN A 31 0.47 -14.26 10.08
C ASN A 31 1.43 -15.33 9.54
N LEU A 32 1.81 -15.25 8.27
CA LEU A 32 2.83 -16.11 7.65
C LEU A 32 4.26 -15.64 7.94
N GLY A 33 4.44 -14.53 8.66
CA GLY A 33 5.75 -13.98 9.00
C GLY A 33 6.43 -13.24 7.84
N ILE A 34 5.68 -12.80 6.84
CA ILE A 34 6.21 -11.88 5.83
C ILE A 34 6.47 -10.53 6.48
N LEU A 35 7.61 -9.91 6.16
CA LEU A 35 7.98 -8.64 6.77
C LEU A 35 6.98 -7.54 6.36
N PRO A 36 6.54 -6.68 7.29
CA PRO A 36 5.65 -5.57 6.99
C PRO A 36 6.11 -4.69 5.82
N GLU A 37 7.40 -4.36 5.79
CA GLU A 37 8.04 -3.59 4.71
C GLU A 37 7.86 -4.25 3.35
N GLU A 38 8.01 -5.59 3.28
CA GLU A 38 7.84 -6.31 2.03
C GLU A 38 6.39 -6.36 1.56
N ILE A 39 5.43 -6.39 2.48
CA ILE A 39 3.99 -6.31 2.16
C ILE A 39 3.65 -4.94 1.58
N ILE A 40 4.24 -3.88 2.14
CA ILE A 40 4.08 -2.51 1.67
C ILE A 40 4.70 -2.37 0.27
N ASP A 41 5.99 -2.64 0.14
CA ASP A 41 6.73 -2.35 -1.09
C ASP A 41 6.30 -3.25 -2.26
N ASN A 42 6.20 -4.57 -2.02
CA ASN A 42 6.00 -5.55 -3.09
C ASN A 42 4.55 -6.01 -3.25
N GLY A 43 3.65 -5.58 -2.35
CA GLY A 43 2.22 -5.86 -2.46
C GLY A 43 1.44 -4.58 -2.73
N LEU A 44 1.38 -3.72 -1.73
CA LEU A 44 0.53 -2.52 -1.76
C LEU A 44 1.03 -1.45 -2.75
N ILE A 45 2.31 -1.06 -2.68
CA ILE A 45 2.91 -0.08 -3.60
C ILE A 45 2.97 -0.65 -5.02
N ALA A 46 3.38 -1.91 -5.19
CA ALA A 46 3.40 -2.57 -6.49
C ALA A 46 2.01 -2.59 -7.17
N GLY A 47 0.93 -2.78 -6.40
CA GLY A 47 -0.42 -2.66 -6.91
C GLY A 47 -0.76 -1.22 -7.34
N MET A 48 -0.39 -0.23 -6.52
CA MET A 48 -0.62 1.18 -6.84
C MET A 48 0.18 1.67 -8.06
N ASP A 49 1.40 1.16 -8.26
CA ASP A 49 2.20 1.43 -9.46
C ASP A 49 1.49 0.94 -10.72
N GLU A 50 0.82 -0.22 -10.66
CA GLU A 50 0.03 -0.74 -11.77
C GLU A 50 -1.23 0.09 -12.03
N VAL A 51 -1.91 0.52 -10.97
CA VAL A 51 -3.03 1.48 -11.07
C VAL A 51 -2.59 2.78 -11.76
N GLY A 52 -1.38 3.27 -11.45
CA GLY A 52 -0.77 4.42 -12.11
C GLY A 52 -0.59 4.21 -13.62
N LYS A 53 -0.11 3.04 -14.04
CA LYS A 53 0.00 2.71 -15.47
C LYS A 53 -1.36 2.63 -16.15
N LEU A 54 -2.34 1.99 -15.53
CA LEU A 54 -3.70 1.89 -16.09
C LEU A 54 -4.35 3.27 -16.23
N TYR A 55 -4.04 4.20 -15.34
CA TYR A 55 -4.46 5.60 -15.47
C TYR A 55 -3.75 6.31 -16.63
N GLU A 56 -2.43 6.12 -16.79
CA GLU A 56 -1.67 6.66 -17.93
C GLU A 56 -2.12 6.09 -19.29
N GLU A 57 -2.59 4.84 -19.30
CA GLU A 57 -3.13 4.14 -20.47
C GLU A 57 -4.60 4.48 -20.76
N GLU A 58 -5.20 5.40 -20.00
CA GLU A 58 -6.63 5.81 -20.10
C GLU A 58 -7.63 4.67 -19.84
N GLU A 59 -7.19 3.57 -19.23
CA GLU A 59 -8.05 2.45 -18.81
C GLU A 59 -8.76 2.79 -17.48
N TYR A 60 -8.07 3.48 -16.57
CA TYR A 60 -8.63 3.95 -15.30
C TYR A 60 -8.83 5.46 -15.32
N PHE A 61 -9.86 5.94 -14.62
CA PHE A 61 -10.07 7.36 -14.37
C PHE A 61 -9.81 7.68 -12.90
N VAL A 62 -9.92 8.98 -12.58
CA VAL A 62 -9.71 9.48 -11.21
C VAL A 62 -10.55 8.72 -10.17
N PRO A 63 -11.84 8.38 -10.39
CA PRO A 63 -12.62 7.62 -9.41
C PRO A 63 -12.01 6.24 -9.07
N GLU A 64 -11.54 5.49 -10.06
CA GLU A 64 -10.92 4.19 -9.86
C GLU A 64 -9.62 4.32 -9.06
N VAL A 65 -8.78 5.31 -9.39
CA VAL A 65 -7.54 5.60 -8.65
C VAL A 65 -7.84 5.93 -7.17
N LEU A 66 -8.92 6.67 -6.89
CA LEU A 66 -9.33 6.99 -5.53
C LEU A 66 -9.77 5.75 -4.74
N ILE A 67 -10.49 4.82 -5.37
CA ILE A 67 -10.90 3.56 -4.72
C ILE A 67 -9.68 2.68 -4.43
N CYS A 68 -8.74 2.59 -5.37
CA CYS A 68 -7.47 1.89 -5.16
C CYS A 68 -6.65 2.53 -4.04
N ALA A 69 -6.66 3.87 -3.93
CA ALA A 69 -6.02 4.57 -2.83
C ALA A 69 -6.67 4.23 -1.47
N ASP A 70 -7.99 4.16 -1.40
CA ASP A 70 -8.70 3.73 -0.18
C ASP A 70 -8.31 2.29 0.21
N ALA A 71 -8.20 1.38 -0.78
CA ALA A 71 -7.73 0.01 -0.55
C ALA A 71 -6.29 -0.05 -0.05
N LEU A 72 -5.41 0.77 -0.62
CA LEU A 72 -4.02 0.95 -0.17
C LEU A 72 -3.98 1.42 1.30
N TYR A 73 -4.75 2.45 1.65
CA TYR A 73 -4.80 2.97 3.02
C TYR A 73 -5.32 1.92 4.01
N ALA A 74 -6.38 1.17 3.64
CA ALA A 74 -6.90 0.10 4.47
C ALA A 74 -5.85 -1.00 4.72
N GLY A 75 -5.08 -1.37 3.69
CA GLY A 75 -3.95 -2.29 3.82
C GLY A 75 -2.83 -1.74 4.72
N LEU A 76 -2.48 -0.46 4.56
CA LEU A 76 -1.47 0.21 5.38
C LEU A 76 -1.86 0.25 6.86
N ASP A 77 -3.13 0.50 7.19
CA ASP A 77 -3.61 0.52 8.57
C ASP A 77 -3.44 -0.83 9.29
N VAL A 78 -3.46 -1.93 8.53
CA VAL A 78 -3.18 -3.28 9.04
C VAL A 78 -1.69 -3.49 9.26
N VAL A 79 -0.87 -3.07 8.30
CA VAL A 79 0.56 -3.43 8.25
C VAL A 79 1.41 -2.50 9.11
N LYS A 80 1.11 -1.21 9.14
CA LYS A 80 1.88 -0.17 9.86
C LYS A 80 2.15 -0.49 11.33
N PRO A 81 1.19 -0.97 12.14
CA PRO A 81 1.44 -1.28 13.55
C PRO A 81 2.48 -2.38 13.78
N HIS A 82 2.76 -3.19 12.76
CA HIS A 82 3.67 -4.32 12.82
C HIS A 82 5.09 -3.97 12.37
N ILE A 83 5.32 -2.78 11.81
CA ILE A 83 6.66 -2.30 11.44
C ILE A 83 7.50 -2.18 12.71
N THR A 84 8.51 -3.03 12.83
CA THR A 84 9.46 -3.01 13.94
C THR A 84 10.41 -1.83 13.77
N THR A 85 10.38 -0.87 14.68
CA THR A 85 11.37 0.22 14.74
C THR A 85 12.68 -0.25 15.37
N GLU A 86 13.26 -1.34 14.86
CA GLU A 86 14.60 -1.80 15.28
C GLU A 86 15.66 -1.00 14.55
N ASP A 87 15.82 0.29 14.89
CA ASP A 87 17.07 1.08 14.70
C ASP A 87 16.91 2.59 14.99
N ALA A 88 15.78 3.05 15.53
CA ALA A 88 15.62 4.46 15.93
C ALA A 88 16.32 4.73 17.28
N THR A 89 17.65 4.70 17.31
CA THR A 89 18.45 5.02 18.50
C THR A 89 18.25 6.47 18.98
N LYS A 90 17.68 7.35 18.14
CA LYS A 90 17.16 8.67 18.51
C LYS A 90 15.95 9.07 17.65
N PRO A 91 14.80 9.44 18.25
CA PRO A 91 13.71 10.05 17.50
C PRO A 91 14.15 11.41 16.94
N ILE A 92 13.97 11.62 15.63
CA ILE A 92 14.22 12.89 14.94
C ILE A 92 12.85 13.51 14.60
N LYS A 93 12.70 14.82 14.74
CA LYS A 93 11.48 15.52 14.31
C LYS A 93 11.59 15.85 12.82
N VAL A 94 10.64 15.34 12.04
CA VAL A 94 10.52 15.61 10.60
C VAL A 94 9.17 16.27 10.35
N VAL A 95 9.14 17.24 9.42
CA VAL A 95 7.91 17.83 8.90
C VAL A 95 7.83 17.45 7.43
N ILE A 96 6.74 16.78 7.04
CA ILE A 96 6.42 16.41 5.66
C ILE A 96 5.05 16.99 5.30
N GLY A 97 4.86 17.44 4.07
CA GLY A 97 3.62 18.06 3.63
C GLY A 97 3.52 18.20 2.12
N VAL A 98 2.29 18.36 1.60
CA VAL A 98 1.95 18.68 0.21
C VAL A 98 1.89 20.18 -0.03
N VAL A 99 2.22 20.56 -1.27
CA VAL A 99 2.04 21.93 -1.73
C VAL A 99 0.54 22.23 -1.70
N GLN A 100 0.18 23.47 -1.35
CA GLN A 100 -1.21 23.88 -1.36
C GLN A 100 -1.83 23.67 -2.76
N GLY A 101 -2.90 22.86 -2.81
CA GLY A 101 -3.59 22.50 -4.05
C GLY A 101 -3.12 21.18 -4.68
N ASP A 102 -2.13 20.50 -4.10
CA ASP A 102 -1.69 19.17 -4.51
C ASP A 102 -2.36 18.10 -3.63
N THR A 103 -3.05 17.16 -4.26
CA THR A 103 -3.75 16.04 -3.62
C THR A 103 -2.94 14.75 -3.60
N HIS A 104 -1.74 14.73 -4.19
CA HIS A 104 -0.89 13.54 -4.24
C HIS A 104 -0.08 13.43 -2.93
N ASP A 105 -0.69 12.87 -1.89
CA ASP A 105 -0.08 12.69 -0.57
C ASP A 105 0.24 11.23 -0.22
N ILE A 106 -0.19 10.26 -1.04
CA ILE A 106 0.05 8.82 -0.84
C ILE A 106 1.53 8.53 -0.55
N GLY A 107 2.44 9.03 -1.39
CA GLY A 107 3.89 8.85 -1.24
C GLY A 107 4.53 9.54 -0.02
N LYS A 108 3.75 10.28 0.80
CA LYS A 108 4.22 10.91 2.05
C LYS A 108 3.83 10.13 3.29
N ILE A 109 2.86 9.23 3.13
CA ILE A 109 2.27 8.41 4.20
C ILE A 109 2.96 7.03 4.27
N LEU A 110 3.63 6.65 3.19
CA LEU A 110 4.63 5.58 3.08
C LEU A 110 5.98 6.06 3.63
#